data_AF-A0A1E3KEP9-F1
#
_entry.id   AF-A0A1E3KEP9-F1
#
_cell.length_a   1.000
_cell.length_b   1.000
_cell.length_c   1.000
_cell.angle_alpha   90.00
_cell.angle_beta   90.00
_cell.angle_gamma   90.00
#
_symmetry.space_group_name_H-M   'P 1'
#
loop_
_entity.id
_entity.type
_entity.pdbx_description
1 polymer ?
#
loop_
_entity_poly.entity_id
_entity_poly.type
_entity_poly.pdbx_seq_one_letter_code
_entity_poly.pdbx_strand_id
1 'polypeptide(L)'
;MPRRLLYSFAQFYNSNFERRPTATLIVTNGVLNSVADILAQSSSILLHKPTVQNPLPPTYDPARTLRFAVFGMAMGPIIGRWMRLLEKRIPMPNVSRGGGLTLPGGVVRKKGGEGVQLAKRVLADQVVMAPIGLCLFVGSMGIMEGHSQLEISEKFRDVPALFANWKIWPLIQTINFKLMPIQYRVPFQSTCGIAWTLYLSLLNAQ
;
A
#
# COMPACT_ATOMS: atom_id res chain seq x y z
N MET A 1 17.48 22.26 -8.71
CA MET A 1 16.05 22.36 -9.02
C MET A 1 15.15 21.25 -8.42
N PRO A 2 15.47 19.95 -8.44
CA PRO A 2 14.50 18.90 -8.06
C PRO A 2 14.07 18.92 -6.58
N ARG A 3 14.95 19.37 -5.67
CA ARG A 3 14.60 19.51 -4.24
C ARG A 3 13.43 20.47 -4.01
N ARG A 4 13.38 21.61 -4.71
CA ARG A 4 12.30 22.59 -4.55
C ARG A 4 10.95 22.03 -4.97
N LEU A 5 10.90 21.29 -6.08
CA LEU A 5 9.67 20.67 -6.58
C LEU A 5 9.10 19.65 -5.59
N LEU A 6 9.96 18.79 -5.04
CA LEU A 6 9.57 17.79 -4.04
C LEU A 6 9.02 18.45 -2.77
N TYR A 7 9.68 19.51 -2.28
CA TYR A 7 9.19 20.26 -1.13
C TYR A 7 7.85 20.94 -1.40
N SER A 8 7.69 21.59 -2.55
CA SER A 8 6.42 22.23 -2.94
C SER A 8 5.29 21.21 -3.06
N PHE A 9 5.56 20.04 -3.64
CA PHE A 9 4.57 18.96 -3.74
C PHE A 9 4.20 18.40 -2.36
N ALA A 10 5.18 18.17 -1.49
CA ALA A 10 4.94 17.71 -0.13
C ALA A 10 4.08 18.72 0.66
N GLN A 11 4.37 20.01 0.56
CA GLN A 11 3.56 21.06 1.18
C GLN A 11 2.14 21.11 0.62
N PHE A 12 1.98 20.98 -0.70
CA PHE A 12 0.68 20.90 -1.34
C PHE A 12 -0.11 19.69 -0.82
N TYR A 13 0.50 18.50 -0.78
CA TYR A 13 -0.14 17.30 -0.27
C TYR A 13 -0.56 17.47 1.20
N ASN A 14 0.34 17.95 2.06
CA ASN A 14 0.08 18.13 3.48
C ASN A 14 -1.05 19.14 3.72
N SER A 15 -1.00 20.28 3.03
CA SER A 15 -2.05 21.32 3.11
C SER A 15 -3.42 20.76 2.74
N ASN A 16 -3.49 19.90 1.72
CA ASN A 16 -4.73 19.24 1.32
C ASN A 16 -5.15 18.16 2.32
N PHE A 17 -4.22 17.34 2.82
CA PHE A 17 -4.50 16.29 3.79
C PHE A 17 -5.02 16.85 5.12
N GLU A 18 -4.46 17.96 5.59
CA GLU A 18 -4.89 18.63 6.82
C GLU A 18 -6.30 19.22 6.67
N ARG A 19 -6.61 19.83 5.52
CA ARG A 19 -7.93 20.42 5.25
C ARG A 19 -9.01 19.38 4.96
N ARG A 20 -8.69 18.37 4.14
CA ARG A 20 -9.64 17.39 3.59
C ARG A 20 -9.02 15.99 3.51
N PRO A 21 -8.74 15.36 4.67
CA PRO A 21 -7.96 14.13 4.72
C PRO A 21 -8.53 12.98 3.89
N THR A 22 -9.85 12.80 3.92
CA THR A 22 -10.52 11.69 3.21
C THR A 22 -10.42 11.88 1.70
N ALA A 23 -10.69 13.08 1.19
CA ALA A 23 -10.64 13.37 -0.23
C ALA A 23 -9.21 13.22 -0.77
N THR A 24 -8.21 13.72 -0.03
CA THR A 24 -6.80 13.55 -0.38
C THR A 24 -6.43 12.07 -0.48
N LEU A 25 -6.86 11.25 0.48
CA LEU A 25 -6.58 9.82 0.45
C LEU A 25 -7.29 9.09 -0.71
N ILE A 26 -8.53 9.45 -1.04
CA ILE A 26 -9.25 8.88 -2.18
C ILE A 26 -8.45 9.14 -3.47
N VAL A 27 -8.15 10.42 -3.75
CA VAL A 27 -7.47 10.82 -4.98
C VAL A 27 -6.08 10.19 -5.06
N THR A 28 -5.28 10.31 -4.00
CA THR A 28 -3.92 9.78 -4.00
C THR A 28 -3.89 8.27 -4.14
N ASN A 29 -4.79 7.52 -3.49
CA ASN A 29 -4.81 6.07 -3.65
C ASN A 29 -5.33 5.64 -5.02
N GLY A 30 -6.34 6.31 -5.58
CA GLY A 30 -6.81 6.04 -6.94
C GLY A 30 -5.68 6.20 -7.97
N VAL A 31 -4.94 7.30 -7.88
CA VAL A 31 -3.79 7.56 -8.75
C VAL A 31 -2.69 6.53 -8.55
N LEU A 32 -2.27 6.26 -7.31
CA LEU A 32 -1.18 5.31 -7.04
C LEU A 32 -1.53 3.89 -7.47
N ASN A 33 -2.78 3.44 -7.29
CA ASN A 33 -3.20 2.11 -7.74
C ASN A 33 -3.32 2.04 -9.27
N SER A 34 -3.73 3.13 -9.94
CA SER A 34 -3.72 3.20 -11.40
C SER A 34 -2.28 3.08 -11.93
N VAL A 35 -1.33 3.80 -11.33
CA VAL A 35 0.09 3.71 -11.68
C VAL A 35 0.63 2.30 -11.43
N ALA A 36 0.25 1.67 -10.30
CA ALA A 36 0.62 0.29 -9.99
C ALA A 36 0.25 -0.66 -11.13
N ASP A 37 -1.01 -0.57 -11.56
CA ASP A 37 -1.54 -1.49 -12.55
C ASP A 37 -0.99 -1.20 -13.96
N ILE A 38 -0.85 0.07 -14.35
CA ILE A 38 -0.21 0.45 -15.61
C ILE A 38 1.21 -0.11 -15.70
N LEU A 39 2.00 0.01 -14.62
CA LEU A 39 3.36 -0.53 -14.59
C LEU A 39 3.38 -2.05 -14.65
N ALA A 40 2.48 -2.72 -13.94
CA ALA A 40 2.35 -4.17 -13.98
C ALA A 40 1.98 -4.67 -15.38
N GLN A 41 0.96 -4.07 -16.01
CA GLN A 41 0.55 -4.40 -17.37
C GLN A 41 1.67 -4.11 -18.37
N SER A 42 2.33 -2.95 -18.26
CA SER A 42 3.47 -2.60 -19.12
C SER A 42 4.61 -3.62 -18.97
N SER A 43 4.92 -4.05 -17.74
CA SER A 43 5.94 -5.06 -17.50
C SER A 43 5.56 -6.42 -18.08
N SER A 44 4.29 -6.83 -17.96
CA SER A 44 3.78 -8.06 -18.57
C SER A 44 3.90 -8.05 -20.09
N ILE A 45 3.62 -6.91 -20.73
CA ILE A 45 3.71 -6.73 -22.19
C ILE A 45 5.16 -6.74 -22.64
N LEU A 46 6.03 -5.96 -21.97
CA LEU A 46 7.43 -5.78 -22.35
C LEU A 46 8.31 -7.00 -22.10
N LEU A 47 7.98 -7.78 -21.07
CA LEU A 47 8.76 -8.95 -20.64
C LEU A 47 8.12 -10.28 -21.05
N HIS A 48 7.05 -10.23 -21.85
CA HIS A 48 6.38 -11.41 -22.34
C HIS A 48 7.35 -12.34 -23.08
N LYS A 49 7.42 -13.59 -22.66
CA LYS A 49 8.12 -14.66 -23.38
C LYS A 49 7.11 -15.51 -24.14
N PRO A 50 7.18 -15.56 -25.49
CA PRO A 50 6.26 -16.36 -26.29
C PRO A 50 6.31 -17.82 -25.86
N THR A 51 5.15 -18.36 -25.49
CA THR A 51 4.97 -19.77 -25.13
C THR A 51 4.04 -20.42 -26.15
N VAL A 52 4.09 -21.75 -26.29
CA VAL A 52 3.18 -22.51 -27.19
C VAL A 52 1.70 -22.16 -26.95
N GLN A 53 1.33 -21.90 -25.69
CA GLN A 53 -0.05 -21.52 -25.32
C GLN A 53 -0.35 -20.02 -25.54
N ASN A 54 0.65 -19.14 -25.43
CA ASN A 54 0.50 -17.68 -25.56
C ASN A 54 1.62 -17.15 -26.46
N PRO A 55 1.45 -17.20 -27.78
CA PRO A 55 2.48 -16.81 -28.74
C PRO A 55 2.60 -15.28 -28.92
N LEU A 56 1.59 -14.52 -28.49
CA LEU A 56 1.52 -13.07 -28.63
C LEU A 56 1.54 -12.41 -27.25
N PRO A 57 2.15 -11.21 -27.13
CA PRO A 57 2.11 -10.46 -25.89
C PRO A 57 0.65 -10.09 -25.53
N PRO A 58 0.34 -10.02 -24.22
CA PRO A 58 -0.97 -9.58 -23.77
C PRO A 58 -1.27 -8.17 -24.25
N THR A 59 -2.55 -7.82 -24.40
CA THR A 59 -2.97 -6.46 -24.72
C THR A 59 -3.21 -5.65 -23.45
N TYR A 60 -3.04 -4.34 -23.52
CA TYR A 60 -3.34 -3.46 -22.40
C TYR A 60 -4.85 -3.43 -22.13
N ASP A 61 -5.24 -3.71 -20.89
CA ASP A 61 -6.62 -3.69 -20.40
C ASP A 61 -6.90 -2.41 -19.59
N PRO A 62 -7.59 -1.40 -20.18
CA PRO A 62 -7.95 -0.18 -19.46
C PRO A 62 -9.00 -0.42 -18.36
N ALA A 63 -9.85 -1.46 -18.50
CA ALA A 63 -10.85 -1.78 -17.49
C ALA A 63 -10.17 -2.33 -16.23
N ARG A 64 -9.08 -3.09 -16.36
CA ARG A 64 -8.27 -3.52 -15.22
C ARG A 64 -7.68 -2.33 -14.46
N THR A 65 -7.09 -1.35 -15.16
CA THR A 65 -6.58 -0.13 -14.54
C THR A 65 -7.68 0.63 -13.79
N LEU A 66 -8.88 0.70 -14.37
CA LEU A 66 -10.04 1.33 -13.72
C LEU A 66 -10.46 0.60 -12.44
N ARG A 67 -10.50 -0.74 -12.44
CA ARG A 67 -10.80 -1.54 -11.23
C ARG A 67 -9.80 -1.25 -10.11
N PHE A 68 -8.51 -1.22 -10.42
CA PHE A 68 -7.46 -0.85 -9.46
C PHE A 68 -7.64 0.58 -8.94
N ALA A 69 -7.98 1.52 -9.82
CA ALA A 69 -8.27 2.90 -9.42
C ALA A 69 -9.45 2.98 -8.43
N VAL A 70 -10.56 2.30 -8.75
CA VAL A 70 -11.77 2.25 -7.92
C VAL A 70 -11.48 1.60 -6.56
N PHE A 71 -10.77 0.48 -6.56
CA PHE A 71 -10.34 -0.19 -5.33
C PHE A 71 -9.47 0.73 -4.46
N GLY A 72 -8.47 1.39 -5.06
CA GLY A 72 -7.63 2.36 -4.37
C GLY A 72 -8.42 3.52 -3.75
N MET A 73 -9.34 4.10 -4.51
CA MET A 73 -10.23 5.16 -4.04
C MET A 73 -11.07 4.72 -2.83
N ALA A 74 -11.61 3.50 -2.85
CA ALA A 74 -12.40 2.95 -1.76
C ALA A 74 -11.55 2.63 -0.51
N MET A 75 -10.36 2.04 -0.70
CA MET A 75 -9.49 1.62 0.39
C MET A 75 -8.76 2.76 1.08
N GLY A 76 -8.47 3.86 0.36
CA GLY A 76 -7.75 5.02 0.92
C GLY A 76 -8.35 5.54 2.23
N PRO A 77 -9.66 5.86 2.30
CA PRO A 77 -10.35 6.23 3.53
C PRO A 77 -10.33 5.17 4.62
N ILE A 78 -10.49 3.89 4.26
CA ILE A 78 -10.56 2.77 5.21
C ILE A 78 -9.22 2.63 5.92
N ILE A 79 -8.13 2.54 5.15
CA ILE A 79 -6.76 2.47 5.67
C ILE A 79 -6.45 3.74 6.48
N GLY A 80 -6.82 4.93 5.98
CA GLY A 80 -6.60 6.18 6.71
C GLY A 80 -7.27 6.23 8.09
N ARG A 81 -8.51 5.72 8.20
CA ARG A 81 -9.23 5.60 9.49
C ARG A 81 -8.57 4.57 10.40
N TRP A 82 -8.16 3.43 9.85
CA TRP A 82 -7.43 2.39 10.59
C TRP A 82 -6.12 2.93 11.19
N MET A 83 -5.33 3.64 10.39
CA MET A 83 -4.07 4.26 10.86
C MET A 83 -4.31 5.29 11.97
N ARG A 84 -5.38 6.08 11.89
CA ARG A 84 -5.78 7.00 12.98
C ARG A 84 -6.21 6.24 14.24
N LEU A 85 -6.95 5.15 14.08
CA LEU A 85 -7.41 4.33 15.20
C LEU A 85 -6.22 3.72 15.95
N LEU A 86 -5.26 3.14 15.22
CA LEU A 86 -4.02 2.61 15.79
C LEU A 86 -3.22 3.69 16.52
N GLU A 87 -3.17 4.91 15.97
CA GLU A 87 -2.48 6.02 16.62
C GLU A 87 -3.15 6.46 17.91
N LYS A 88 -4.49 6.52 17.92
CA LYS A 88 -5.27 6.88 19.11
C LYS A 88 -5.23 5.81 20.21
N ARG A 89 -5.25 4.53 19.84
CA ARG A 89 -5.31 3.40 20.78
C ARG A 89 -3.93 2.95 21.25
N ILE A 90 -2.90 3.15 20.44
CA ILE A 90 -1.51 2.74 20.71
C ILE A 90 -0.60 3.94 20.43
N PRO A 91 -0.64 5.01 21.24
CA PRO A 91 0.15 6.22 20.98
C PRO A 91 1.65 5.94 21.12
N MET A 92 2.44 6.34 20.12
CA MET A 92 3.91 6.23 20.15
C MET A 92 4.55 7.59 20.43
N PRO A 93 5.43 7.71 21.44
CA PRO A 93 5.98 8.99 21.89
C PRO A 93 6.75 9.81 20.83
N ASN A 94 7.29 9.20 19.77
CA ASN A 94 8.31 9.86 18.92
C ASN A 94 7.91 10.18 17.48
N VAL A 95 6.64 10.05 17.06
CA VAL A 95 6.25 10.34 15.66
C VAL A 95 5.21 11.46 15.53
N SER A 96 4.53 11.85 16.62
CA SER A 96 3.41 12.80 16.54
C SER A 96 3.75 14.26 16.89
N ARG A 97 5.04 14.62 17.09
CA ARG A 97 5.45 16.02 17.32
C ARG A 97 6.74 16.37 16.59
N GLY A 98 6.59 16.94 15.39
CA GLY A 98 7.64 17.74 14.77
C GLY A 98 8.03 17.28 13.37
N GLY A 99 7.41 17.85 12.34
CA GLY A 99 8.04 18.03 11.03
C GLY A 99 9.18 19.05 11.08
N GLY A 100 10.05 18.94 12.09
CA GLY A 100 11.24 19.77 12.25
C GLY A 100 12.46 18.91 11.95
N LEU A 101 13.29 19.37 11.02
CA LEU A 101 14.66 18.91 10.84
C LEU A 101 15.33 18.85 12.22
N THR A 102 15.55 17.67 12.79
CA THR A 102 16.27 17.55 14.05
C THR A 102 17.72 18.00 13.80
N LEU A 103 18.08 19.15 14.37
CA LEU A 103 19.46 19.62 14.45
C LEU A 103 20.36 18.51 15.05
N PRO A 104 21.64 18.42 14.64
CA PRO A 104 22.57 17.50 15.28
C PRO A 104 22.81 17.97 16.72
N GLY A 105 22.35 17.18 17.70
CA GLY A 105 22.53 17.48 19.13
C GLY A 105 21.33 17.20 20.04
N GLY A 106 20.16 16.85 19.50
CA GLY A 106 19.02 16.45 20.31
C GLY A 106 19.21 15.07 20.94
N VAL A 107 19.40 15.02 22.27
CA VAL A 107 19.43 13.76 23.04
C VAL A 107 18.09 13.06 22.87
N VAL A 108 18.05 12.02 22.03
CA VAL A 108 16.90 11.13 21.89
C VAL A 108 16.79 10.33 23.18
N ARG A 109 15.93 10.78 24.10
CA ARG A 109 15.59 10.04 25.31
C ARG A 109 14.75 8.82 24.93
N LYS A 110 15.43 7.71 24.61
CA LYS A 110 14.83 6.40 24.32
C LYS A 110 14.03 5.96 25.55
N LYS A 111 12.70 6.10 25.51
CA LYS A 111 11.85 5.69 26.64
C LYS A 111 11.55 4.21 26.47
N GLY A 112 11.83 3.39 27.49
CA GLY A 112 11.55 1.96 27.47
C GLY A 112 10.07 1.71 27.08
N GLY A 113 9.85 0.86 26.08
CA GLY A 113 8.51 0.49 25.58
C GLY A 113 8.20 0.86 24.13
N GLU A 114 9.06 1.63 23.43
CA GLU A 114 8.87 1.98 22.01
C GLU A 114 8.76 0.74 21.11
N GLY A 115 9.63 -0.26 21.30
CA GLY A 115 9.59 -1.52 20.55
C GLY A 115 8.32 -2.33 20.81
N VAL A 116 7.80 -2.30 22.03
CA VAL A 116 6.56 -3.00 22.41
C VAL A 116 5.34 -2.35 21.77
N GLN A 117 5.27 -1.01 21.73
CA GLN A 117 4.17 -0.29 21.08
C GLN A 117 4.18 -0.46 19.56
N LEU A 118 5.37 -0.44 18.95
CA LEU A 118 5.54 -0.76 17.53
C LEU A 118 5.09 -2.18 17.22
N ALA A 119 5.54 -3.17 18.00
CA ALA A 119 5.12 -4.55 17.86
C ALA A 119 3.60 -4.69 18.00
N LYS A 120 2.98 -4.04 18.99
CA LYS A 120 1.51 -4.04 19.15
C LYS A 120 0.78 -3.47 17.92
N ARG A 121 1.29 -2.39 17.30
CA ARG A 121 0.70 -1.83 16.07
C ARG A 121 0.83 -2.79 14.89
N VAL A 122 2.01 -3.36 14.68
CA VAL A 122 2.25 -4.32 13.59
C VAL A 122 1.38 -5.57 13.80
N LEU A 123 1.33 -6.11 15.01
CA LEU A 123 0.47 -7.26 15.33
C LEU A 123 -1.02 -6.93 15.11
N ALA A 124 -1.49 -5.77 15.56
CA ALA A 124 -2.88 -5.37 15.30
C ALA A 124 -3.16 -5.25 13.79
N ASP A 125 -2.23 -4.69 13.02
CA ASP A 125 -2.36 -4.59 11.56
C ASP A 125 -2.39 -5.97 10.89
N GLN A 126 -1.49 -6.87 11.26
CA GLN A 126 -1.40 -8.22 10.69
C GLN A 126 -2.56 -9.13 11.09
N VAL A 127 -3.14 -8.97 12.28
CA VAL A 127 -4.26 -9.80 12.76
C VAL A 127 -5.61 -9.27 12.28
N VAL A 128 -5.76 -7.95 12.12
CA VAL A 128 -7.06 -7.34 11.79
C VAL A 128 -7.09 -6.83 10.36
N MET A 129 -6.21 -5.91 10.01
CA MET A 129 -6.31 -5.20 8.74
C MET A 129 -5.79 -6.02 7.57
N ALA A 130 -4.74 -6.83 7.76
CA ALA A 130 -4.17 -7.64 6.68
C ALA A 130 -5.16 -8.72 6.18
N PRO A 131 -5.85 -9.51 7.03
CA PRO A 131 -6.83 -10.48 6.56
C PRO A 131 -8.04 -9.80 5.91
N ILE A 132 -8.56 -8.73 6.52
CA ILE A 132 -9.68 -7.95 5.95
C ILE A 132 -9.28 -7.35 4.60
N GLY A 133 -8.11 -6.74 4.51
CA GLY A 133 -7.59 -6.13 3.29
C GLY A 133 -7.39 -7.15 2.17
N LEU A 134 -6.88 -8.33 2.49
CA LEU A 134 -6.75 -9.44 1.54
C LEU A 134 -8.11 -9.90 1.03
N CYS A 135 -9.08 -10.14 1.93
CA CYS A 135 -10.44 -10.53 1.55
C CYS A 135 -11.12 -9.47 0.69
N LEU A 136 -10.99 -8.18 1.05
CA LEU A 136 -11.53 -7.08 0.27
C LEU A 136 -10.87 -6.99 -1.10
N PHE A 137 -9.56 -7.15 -1.21
CA PHE A 137 -8.85 -7.12 -2.48
C PHE A 137 -9.26 -8.29 -3.37
N VAL A 138 -9.03 -9.54 -2.93
CA VAL A 138 -9.32 -10.75 -3.72
C VAL A 138 -10.81 -10.85 -4.05
N GLY A 139 -11.68 -10.55 -3.08
CA GLY A 139 -13.12 -10.58 -3.27
C GLY A 139 -13.61 -9.51 -4.24
N SER A 140 -13.25 -8.24 -4.03
CA SER A 140 -13.72 -7.16 -4.92
C SER A 140 -13.15 -7.26 -6.33
N MET A 141 -11.87 -7.61 -6.47
CA MET A 141 -11.25 -7.83 -7.78
C MET A 141 -11.91 -9.01 -8.49
N GLY A 142 -12.13 -10.13 -7.78
CA GLY A 142 -12.84 -11.28 -8.33
C GLY A 142 -14.25 -10.94 -8.82
N ILE A 143 -15.02 -10.20 -8.02
CA ILE A 143 -16.37 -9.75 -8.40
C ILE A 143 -16.32 -8.83 -9.62
N MET A 144 -15.39 -7.87 -9.67
CA MET A 144 -15.25 -6.94 -10.80
C MET A 144 -14.71 -7.59 -12.09
N GLU A 145 -14.00 -8.71 -11.96
CA GLU A 145 -13.52 -9.56 -13.06
C GLU A 145 -14.61 -10.55 -13.53
N GLY A 146 -15.71 -10.70 -12.77
CA GLY A 146 -16.79 -11.62 -13.09
C GLY A 146 -16.51 -13.08 -12.69
N HIS A 147 -15.53 -13.31 -11.80
CA HIS A 147 -15.18 -14.64 -11.33
C HIS A 147 -16.28 -15.27 -10.47
N SER A 148 -16.39 -16.59 -10.52
CA SER A 148 -17.29 -17.35 -9.64
C SER A 148 -16.75 -17.40 -8.21
N GLN A 149 -17.64 -17.68 -7.24
CA GLN A 149 -17.24 -17.80 -5.84
C GLN A 149 -16.21 -18.91 -5.59
N LEU A 150 -16.24 -19.97 -6.41
CA LEU A 150 -15.27 -21.06 -6.35
C LEU A 150 -13.88 -20.58 -6.80
N GLU A 151 -13.80 -19.88 -7.93
CA GLU A 151 -12.54 -19.32 -8.45
C GLU A 151 -11.92 -18.30 -7.48
N ILE A 152 -12.76 -17.47 -6.84
CA ILE A 152 -12.31 -16.53 -5.81
C ILE A 152 -11.77 -17.30 -4.59
N SER A 153 -12.46 -18.37 -4.16
CA SER A 153 -12.00 -19.20 -3.04
C SER A 153 -10.69 -19.93 -3.35
N GLU A 154 -10.44 -20.30 -4.60
CA GLU A 154 -9.20 -20.96 -5.02
C GLU A 154 -8.00 -20.01 -4.96
N LYS A 155 -8.19 -18.71 -5.19
CA LYS A 155 -7.11 -17.71 -5.00
C LYS A 155 -6.58 -17.68 -3.55
N PHE A 156 -7.39 -18.06 -2.56
CA PHE A 156 -6.94 -18.19 -1.16
C PHE A 156 -6.15 -19.48 -0.89
N ARG A 157 -6.07 -20.40 -1.85
CA ARG A 157 -5.28 -21.63 -1.76
C ARG A 157 -3.88 -21.49 -2.36
N ASP A 158 -3.52 -20.34 -2.92
CA ASP A 158 -2.15 -20.03 -3.36
C ASP A 158 -1.24 -19.75 -2.15
N VAL A 159 -0.92 -20.83 -1.44
CA VAL A 159 -0.15 -20.83 -0.21
C VAL A 159 1.23 -20.17 -0.36
N PRO A 160 2.01 -20.40 -1.44
CA PRO A 160 3.31 -19.74 -1.63
C PRO A 160 3.21 -18.21 -1.73
N ALA A 161 2.29 -17.68 -2.55
CA ALA A 161 2.13 -16.23 -2.70
C ALA A 161 1.63 -15.58 -1.41
N LEU A 162 0.72 -16.25 -0.70
CA LEU A 162 0.21 -15.79 0.61
C LEU A 162 1.32 -15.75 1.67
N PHE A 163 2.19 -16.76 1.74
CA PHE A 163 3.31 -16.75 2.67
C PHE A 163 4.34 -15.66 2.36
N ALA A 164 4.62 -15.41 1.08
CA ALA A 164 5.51 -14.30 0.68
C ALA A 164 4.92 -12.95 1.12
N ASN A 165 3.62 -12.75 0.89
CA ASN A 165 2.88 -11.57 1.35
C ASN A 165 2.99 -11.40 2.87
N TRP A 166 2.71 -12.46 3.64
CA TRP A 166 2.77 -12.47 5.11
C TRP A 166 4.17 -12.23 5.69
N LYS A 167 5.25 -12.47 4.95
CA LYS A 167 6.61 -12.16 5.40
C LYS A 167 7.01 -10.72 5.12
N ILE A 168 6.64 -10.21 3.95
CA ILE A 168 7.09 -8.90 3.46
C ILE A 168 6.30 -7.75 4.11
N TRP A 169 4.98 -7.90 4.24
CA TRP A 169 4.13 -6.84 4.77
C TRP A 169 4.39 -6.46 6.23
N PRO A 170 4.66 -7.38 7.18
CA PRO A 170 5.06 -6.98 8.53
C PRO A 170 6.31 -6.10 8.56
N LEU A 171 7.29 -6.38 7.69
CA LEU A 171 8.50 -5.57 7.59
C LEU A 171 8.18 -4.18 7.04
N ILE A 172 7.40 -4.11 5.96
CA ILE A 172 6.92 -2.84 5.38
C ILE A 172 6.15 -2.04 6.43
N GLN A 173 5.24 -2.66 7.18
CA GLN A 173 4.45 -1.98 8.19
C GLN A 173 5.29 -1.53 9.39
N THR A 174 6.33 -2.29 9.73
CA THR A 174 7.30 -1.86 10.75
C THR A 174 7.99 -0.56 10.31
N ILE A 175 8.43 -0.48 9.05
CA ILE A 175 9.03 0.73 8.48
C ILE A 175 7.99 1.87 8.44
N ASN A 176 6.76 1.58 8.00
CA ASN A 176 5.66 2.52 7.91
C ASN A 176 5.37 3.18 9.26
N PHE A 177 5.12 2.37 10.31
CA PHE A 177 4.81 2.88 11.64
C PHE A 177 5.98 3.58 12.31
N LYS A 178 7.22 3.15 12.03
CA LYS A 178 8.42 3.70 12.66
C LYS A 178 8.89 5.01 12.02
N LEU A 179 8.84 5.10 10.69
CA LEU A 179 9.46 6.20 9.93
C LEU A 179 8.45 7.18 9.33
N MET A 180 7.24 6.75 9.00
CA MET A 180 6.31 7.58 8.24
C MET A 180 5.37 8.40 9.14
N PRO A 181 5.32 9.73 8.97
CA PRO A 181 4.27 10.58 9.50
C PRO A 181 2.88 10.11 9.04
N ILE A 182 1.85 10.33 9.85
CA ILE A 182 0.49 9.79 9.61
C ILE A 182 -0.05 10.11 8.20
N GLN A 183 0.25 11.30 7.68
CA GLN A 183 -0.16 11.77 6.36
C GLN A 183 0.42 10.91 5.23
N TYR A 184 1.64 10.39 5.40
CA TYR A 184 2.36 9.65 4.38
C TYR A 184 2.28 8.13 4.54
N ARG A 185 1.66 7.62 5.62
CA ARG A 185 1.56 6.18 5.86
C ARG A 185 0.80 5.43 4.77
N VAL A 186 -0.31 6.01 4.30
CA VAL A 186 -1.12 5.41 3.24
C VAL A 186 -0.42 5.51 1.87
N PRO A 187 0.08 6.69 1.45
CA PRO A 187 0.89 6.78 0.22
C PRO A 187 2.10 5.84 0.21
N PHE A 188 2.82 5.70 1.33
CA PHE A 188 3.94 4.77 1.45
C PHE A 188 3.50 3.32 1.22
N GLN A 189 2.42 2.89 1.89
CA GLN A 189 1.87 1.55 1.71
C GLN A 189 1.50 1.29 0.24
N SER A 190 0.86 2.25 -0.42
CA SER A 190 0.45 2.13 -1.82
C SER A 190 1.65 2.09 -2.77
N THR A 191 2.73 2.84 -2.49
CA THR A 191 3.98 2.75 -3.25
C THR A 191 4.65 1.38 -3.11
N CYS A 192 4.69 0.80 -1.90
CA CYS A 192 5.14 -0.58 -1.72
C CYS A 192 4.23 -1.57 -2.46
N GLY A 193 2.92 -1.30 -2.52
CA GLY A 193 1.96 -2.06 -3.32
C GLY A 193 2.27 -2.04 -4.82
N ILE A 194 2.75 -0.92 -5.38
CA ILE A 194 3.22 -0.85 -6.76
C ILE A 194 4.35 -1.86 -6.99
N ALA A 195 5.36 -1.85 -6.11
CA ALA A 195 6.49 -2.77 -6.20
C ALA A 195 6.07 -4.24 -6.06
N TRP A 196 5.11 -4.52 -5.18
CA TRP A 196 4.54 -5.86 -5.03
C TRP A 196 3.77 -6.34 -6.27
N THR A 197 2.94 -5.47 -6.85
CA THR A 197 2.16 -5.78 -8.07
C THR A 197 3.11 -6.05 -9.25
N LEU A 198 4.17 -5.26 -9.37
CA LEU A 198 5.23 -5.49 -10.34
C LEU A 198 5.95 -6.82 -10.09
N TYR A 199 6.31 -7.12 -8.84
CA TYR A 199 6.95 -8.38 -8.48
C TYR A 199 6.10 -9.61 -8.85
N LEU A 200 4.81 -9.60 -8.52
CA LEU A 200 3.90 -10.69 -8.89
C LEU A 200 3.77 -10.81 -10.42
N SER A 201 3.70 -9.67 -11.13
CA SER A 201 3.68 -9.67 -12.58
C SER A 201 4.93 -10.29 -13.19
N LEU A 202 6.10 -10.10 -12.57
CA LEU A 202 7.36 -10.69 -13.03
C LEU A 202 7.42 -12.19 -12.74
N LEU A 203 6.93 -12.64 -11.59
CA LEU A 203 6.86 -14.06 -11.27
C LEU A 203 5.92 -14.82 -12.21
N ASN A 204 4.78 -14.23 -12.54
CA ASN A 204 3.79 -14.85 -13.42
C ASN A 204 4.15 -14.79 -14.91
N ALA A 205 5.19 -14.01 -15.28
CA ALA A 205 5.69 -13.90 -16.65
C ALA A 205 6.83 -14.89 -16.96
N GLN A 206 7.28 -15.68 -15.97
CA GLN A 206 8.32 -16.71 -16.12
C GLN A 206 7.70 -18.08 -16.37
#